data_AF-A0A6J8CSD3-F1
#
_entry.id   AF-A0A6J8CSD3-F1
#
_cell.length_a   1.000
_cell.length_b   1.000
_cell.length_c   1.000
_cell.angle_alpha   90.00
_cell.angle_beta   90.00
_cell.angle_gamma   90.00
#
_symmetry.space_group_name_H-M   'P 1'
#
loop_
_entity.id
_entity.type
_entity.pdbx_description
1 polymer ?
#
loop_
_entity_poly.entity_id
_entity_poly.type
_entity_poly.pdbx_seq_one_letter_code
_entity_poly.pdbx_strand_id
1 'polypeptide(L)'
;MSTAAVIGFFGFLRCSEFTCKQSFDSALNLTMDDVVFVSDCQVNLRLKASKTDIFRHGVIIKLFKTNYNICPYVQLSKYVTSRKMNGATDNDPLLVDSSNLALRRSLFIDKLKTILSHLGLNADKYSGHSFRIGAATTCSSNGIQDHMIQTLGRWKSDCYSRYIRTSEVDIRQALLKMCK
;
A
#
# COMPACT_ATOMS: atom_id res chain seq x y z
N MET A 1 1.95 8.59 -8.98
CA MET A 1 2.98 7.61 -8.57
C MET A 1 3.22 7.64 -7.06
N SER A 2 3.46 8.81 -6.45
CA SER A 2 3.62 8.93 -4.99
C SER A 2 2.43 8.38 -4.20
N THR A 3 1.19 8.75 -4.55
CA THR A 3 -0.02 8.24 -3.86
C THR A 3 -0.12 6.72 -3.93
N ALA A 4 0.19 6.13 -5.08
CA ALA A 4 0.19 4.67 -5.26
C ALA A 4 1.19 3.97 -4.33
N ALA A 5 2.41 4.52 -4.19
CA ALA A 5 3.41 3.99 -3.26
C ALA A 5 2.96 4.10 -1.80
N VAL A 6 2.37 5.24 -1.41
CA VAL A 6 1.90 5.47 -0.04
C VAL A 6 0.74 4.57 0.32
N ILE A 7 -0.31 4.49 -0.50
CA ILE A 7 -1.43 3.57 -0.21
C ILE A 7 -0.97 2.11 -0.29
N GLY A 8 -0.05 1.79 -1.20
CA GLY A 8 0.53 0.46 -1.33
C GLY A 8 1.27 0.02 -0.06
N PHE A 9 2.06 0.94 0.51
CA PHE A 9 2.81 0.71 1.74
C PHE A 9 1.89 0.64 2.97
N PHE A 10 1.16 1.72 3.26
CA PHE A 10 0.34 1.81 4.48
C PHE A 10 -0.87 0.86 4.47
N GLY A 11 -1.37 0.50 3.29
CA GLY A 11 -2.44 -0.49 3.13
C GLY A 11 -1.96 -1.94 3.08
N PHE A 12 -0.65 -2.20 3.18
CA PHE A 12 -0.06 -3.54 3.00
C PHE A 12 -0.53 -4.22 1.70
N LEU A 13 -0.69 -3.43 0.64
CA LEU A 13 -1.30 -3.90 -0.60
C LEU A 13 -0.29 -4.70 -1.41
N ARG A 14 -0.77 -5.77 -2.04
CA ARG A 14 -0.04 -6.38 -3.15
C ARG A 14 -0.07 -5.42 -4.34
N CYS A 15 0.98 -5.40 -5.15
CA CYS A 15 1.01 -4.53 -6.33
C CYS A 15 -0.20 -4.71 -7.25
N SER A 16 -0.72 -5.94 -7.41
CA SER A 16 -1.93 -6.22 -8.19
C SER A 16 -3.24 -5.72 -7.58
N GLU A 17 -3.26 -5.34 -6.30
CA GLU A 17 -4.47 -4.82 -5.62
C GLU A 17 -4.69 -3.33 -5.92
N PHE A 18 -3.67 -2.61 -6.39
CA PHE A 18 -3.75 -1.17 -6.73
C PHE A 18 -3.22 -0.81 -8.12
N THR A 19 -2.78 -1.80 -8.91
CA THR A 19 -2.35 -1.61 -10.30
C THR A 19 -3.04 -2.61 -11.22
N CYS A 20 -3.18 -2.24 -12.49
CA CYS A 20 -3.76 -3.10 -13.51
C CYS A 20 -2.68 -3.95 -14.17
N LYS A 21 -2.86 -5.29 -14.19
CA LYS A 21 -2.01 -6.20 -14.96
C LYS A 21 -2.49 -6.31 -16.41
N GLN A 22 -3.80 -6.32 -16.60
CA GLN A 22 -4.47 -6.35 -17.90
C GLN A 22 -5.18 -5.00 -18.12
N SER A 23 -6.10 -4.95 -19.08
CA SER A 23 -7.03 -3.83 -19.23
C SER A 23 -7.77 -3.55 -17.93
N PHE A 24 -8.10 -2.28 -17.72
CA PHE A 24 -8.88 -1.86 -16.57
C PHE A 24 -10.28 -2.46 -16.61
N ASP A 25 -10.72 -2.97 -15.47
CA ASP A 25 -12.06 -3.48 -15.23
C ASP A 25 -12.55 -2.88 -13.91
N SER A 26 -13.60 -2.06 -13.96
CA SER A 26 -14.15 -1.38 -12.78
C SER A 26 -14.74 -2.36 -11.75
N ALA A 27 -15.08 -3.59 -12.14
CA ALA A 27 -15.57 -4.62 -11.22
C ALA A 27 -14.42 -5.31 -10.44
N LEU A 28 -13.19 -5.26 -10.96
CA LEU A 28 -12.03 -5.95 -10.37
C LEU A 28 -10.95 -5.00 -9.83
N ASN A 29 -10.83 -3.80 -10.41
CA ASN A 29 -9.82 -2.82 -10.08
C ASN A 29 -10.38 -1.70 -9.22
N LEU A 30 -9.47 -0.99 -8.53
CA LEU A 30 -9.83 0.14 -7.69
C LEU A 30 -10.35 1.29 -8.54
N THR A 31 -11.51 1.78 -8.12
CA THR A 31 -12.23 2.90 -8.71
C THR A 31 -12.33 4.06 -7.73
N MET A 32 -12.79 5.20 -8.20
CA MET A 32 -13.06 6.36 -7.33
C MET A 32 -14.12 6.04 -6.25
N ASP A 33 -15.12 5.20 -6.56
CA ASP A 33 -16.16 4.74 -5.61
C ASP A 33 -15.61 3.89 -4.46
N ASP A 34 -14.47 3.23 -4.66
CA ASP A 34 -13.86 2.38 -3.63
C ASP A 34 -13.21 3.18 -2.48
N VAL A 35 -13.21 4.52 -2.56
CA VAL A 35 -12.63 5.41 -1.55
C VAL A 35 -13.74 6.15 -0.81
N VAL A 36 -13.97 5.76 0.45
CA VAL A 36 -15.01 6.35 1.31
C VAL A 36 -14.38 7.07 2.48
N PHE A 37 -14.52 8.39 2.53
CA PHE A 37 -14.10 9.21 3.68
C PHE A 37 -15.15 9.10 4.78
N VAL A 38 -14.80 8.44 5.88
CA VAL A 38 -15.72 8.17 7.01
C VAL A 38 -15.73 9.34 7.99
N SER A 39 -14.59 9.98 8.16
CA SER A 39 -14.39 11.14 9.04
C SER A 39 -13.22 11.98 8.54
N ASP A 40 -12.91 13.07 9.24
CA ASP A 40 -11.76 13.96 8.99
C ASP A 40 -10.38 13.30 9.23
N CYS A 41 -10.38 12.09 9.79
CA CYS A 41 -9.21 11.33 10.18
C CYS A 41 -9.18 9.88 9.66
N GLN A 42 -10.23 9.41 8.97
CA GLN A 42 -10.31 8.04 8.48
C GLN A 42 -10.86 7.98 7.05
N VAL A 43 -10.16 7.22 6.21
CA VAL A 43 -10.61 6.84 4.87
C VAL A 43 -10.59 5.32 4.74
N ASN A 44 -11.68 4.78 4.21
CA ASN A 44 -11.83 3.37 3.89
C ASN A 44 -11.53 3.16 2.41
N LEU A 45 -10.64 2.22 2.11
CA LEU A 45 -10.36 1.76 0.76
C LEU A 45 -10.90 0.34 0.60
N ARG A 46 -11.91 0.16 -0.24
CA ARG A 46 -12.52 -1.13 -0.53
C ARG A 46 -11.72 -1.86 -1.60
N LEU A 47 -11.12 -3.00 -1.26
CA LEU A 47 -10.56 -3.92 -2.25
C LEU A 47 -11.67 -4.86 -2.69
N LYS A 48 -12.06 -4.78 -3.97
CA LYS A 48 -13.13 -5.61 -4.56
C LYS A 48 -12.76 -7.09 -4.69
N ALA A 49 -11.48 -7.36 -4.92
CA ALA A 49 -10.97 -8.72 -5.03
C ALA A 49 -9.60 -8.83 -4.36
N SER A 50 -9.34 -9.96 -3.73
CA SER A 50 -8.00 -10.34 -3.29
C SER A 50 -7.68 -11.77 -3.73
N LYS A 51 -6.40 -12.10 -3.90
CA LYS A 51 -5.96 -13.45 -4.29
C LYS A 51 -6.51 -14.57 -3.41
N THR A 52 -6.88 -14.27 -2.17
CA THR A 52 -7.35 -15.24 -1.16
C THR A 52 -8.86 -15.15 -0.93
N ASP A 53 -9.56 -14.30 -1.67
CA ASP A 53 -10.98 -14.07 -1.54
C ASP A 53 -11.74 -14.75 -2.68
N ILE A 54 -11.84 -16.07 -2.55
CA ILE A 54 -12.50 -16.97 -3.52
C ILE A 54 -13.97 -16.58 -3.71
N PHE A 55 -14.59 -15.98 -2.68
CA PHE A 55 -15.99 -15.57 -2.67
C PHE A 55 -16.22 -14.08 -3.00
N ARG A 56 -15.15 -13.30 -3.25
CA ARG A 56 -15.19 -11.87 -3.60
C ARG A 56 -15.98 -11.00 -2.61
N HIS A 57 -15.93 -11.32 -1.32
CA HIS A 57 -16.53 -10.44 -0.29
C HIS A 57 -15.86 -9.06 -0.23
N GLY A 58 -14.64 -8.97 -0.75
CA GLY A 58 -13.79 -7.81 -0.65
C GLY A 58 -13.25 -7.62 0.76
N VAL A 59 -12.38 -6.62 0.91
CA VAL A 59 -11.88 -6.23 2.23
C VAL A 59 -11.77 -4.72 2.32
N ILE A 60 -12.15 -4.16 3.46
CA ILE A 60 -12.01 -2.74 3.74
C ILE A 60 -10.65 -2.51 4.42
N ILE A 61 -9.80 -1.72 3.77
CA ILE A 61 -8.57 -1.22 4.35
C ILE A 61 -8.85 0.13 4.97
N LYS A 62 -8.59 0.25 6.28
CA LYS A 62 -8.75 1.50 7.01
C LYS A 62 -7.42 2.24 7.02
N LEU A 63 -7.41 3.46 6.48
CA LEU A 63 -6.25 4.35 6.51
C LEU A 63 -6.58 5.55 7.38
N PHE A 64 -5.70 5.81 8.35
CA PHE A 64 -5.90 6.89 9.32
C PHE A 64 -4.98 8.06 9.04
N LYS A 65 -5.42 9.25 9.43
CA LYS A 65 -4.62 10.47 9.43
C LYS A 65 -3.50 10.35 10.45
N THR A 66 -2.29 10.58 9.99
CA THR A 66 -1.08 10.67 10.82
C THR A 66 -0.62 12.12 10.91
N ASN A 67 0.17 12.43 11.93
CA ASN A 67 0.77 13.75 12.15
C ASN A 67 2.16 13.89 11.49
N TYR A 68 2.47 13.02 10.54
CA TYR A 68 3.77 12.98 9.87
C TYR A 68 3.68 13.47 8.43
N ASN A 69 4.83 13.84 7.86
CA ASN A 69 4.94 14.33 6.47
C ASN A 69 4.38 13.34 5.43
N ILE A 70 4.51 12.04 5.70
CA ILE A 70 3.91 10.98 4.90
C ILE A 70 2.65 10.49 5.61
N CYS A 71 1.50 10.99 5.15
CA CYS A 71 0.20 10.69 5.72
C CYS A 71 -0.72 10.09 4.65
N PRO A 72 -1.12 8.80 4.78
CA PRO A 72 -1.91 8.13 3.76
C PRO A 72 -3.28 8.79 3.55
N TYR A 73 -3.93 9.23 4.63
CA TYR A 73 -5.20 9.96 4.57
C TYR A 73 -5.08 11.27 3.79
N VAL A 74 -4.14 12.14 4.18
CA VAL A 74 -3.98 13.47 3.55
C VAL A 74 -3.60 13.33 2.09
N GLN A 75 -2.71 12.40 1.76
CA GLN A 75 -2.25 12.21 0.39
C GLN A 75 -3.34 11.63 -0.50
N LEU A 76 -4.12 10.66 -0.02
CA LEU A 76 -5.25 10.11 -0.76
C LEU A 76 -6.37 11.15 -0.92
N SER A 77 -6.67 11.92 0.12
CA SER A 77 -7.67 13.00 0.10
C SER A 77 -7.35 14.06 -0.95
N LYS A 78 -6.12 14.59 -0.95
CA LYS A 78 -5.66 15.57 -1.95
C LYS A 78 -5.74 15.01 -3.36
N TYR A 79 -5.32 13.75 -3.53
CA TYR A 79 -5.33 13.09 -4.83
C TYR A 79 -6.75 12.86 -5.38
N VAL A 80 -7.66 12.33 -4.56
CA VAL A 80 -9.07 12.13 -4.94
C VAL A 80 -9.76 13.45 -5.27
N THR A 81 -9.53 14.48 -4.45
CA THR A 81 -10.07 15.83 -4.70
C THR A 81 -9.61 16.37 -6.05
N SER A 82 -8.31 16.28 -6.34
CA SER A 82 -7.75 16.68 -7.64
C SER A 82 -8.32 15.88 -8.80
N ARG A 83 -8.51 14.56 -8.64
CA ARG A 83 -9.13 13.70 -9.67
C ARG A 83 -10.56 14.12 -9.97
N LYS A 84 -11.37 14.38 -8.93
CA LYS A 84 -12.76 14.85 -9.08
C LYS A 84 -12.84 16.23 -9.72
N MET A 85 -11.97 17.16 -9.34
CA MET A 85 -11.89 18.49 -9.97
C MET A 85 -11.54 18.41 -11.46
N ASN A 86 -10.82 17.38 -11.87
CA ASN A 86 -10.48 17.10 -13.27
C ASN A 86 -11.50 16.19 -13.98
N GLY A 87 -12.71 16.03 -13.43
CA GLY A 87 -13.82 15.35 -14.09
C GLY A 87 -13.86 13.82 -13.92
N ALA A 88 -13.08 13.24 -13.01
CA ALA A 88 -13.18 11.80 -12.72
C ALA A 88 -14.54 11.44 -12.10
N THR A 89 -15.15 10.39 -12.62
CA THR A 89 -16.41 9.79 -12.18
C THR A 89 -16.17 8.57 -11.29
N ASP A 90 -17.23 8.06 -10.67
CA ASP A 90 -17.15 6.98 -9.67
C ASP A 90 -16.54 5.68 -10.22
N ASN A 91 -16.79 5.36 -11.49
CA ASN A 91 -16.28 4.16 -12.15
C ASN A 91 -14.87 4.31 -12.73
N ASP A 92 -14.30 5.52 -12.71
CA ASP A 92 -12.96 5.74 -13.23
C ASP A 92 -11.90 5.07 -12.35
N PRO A 93 -10.75 4.67 -12.94
CA PRO A 93 -9.64 4.13 -12.18
C PRO A 93 -9.21 5.10 -11.09
N LEU A 94 -9.06 4.57 -9.86
CA LEU A 94 -8.58 5.35 -8.73
C LEU A 94 -7.20 5.92 -9.05
N LEU A 95 -6.25 5.05 -9.36
CA LEU A 95 -4.88 5.42 -9.67
C LEU A 95 -4.65 5.45 -11.18
N VAL A 96 -4.17 6.58 -11.67
CA VAL A 96 -3.80 6.78 -13.08
C VAL A 96 -2.33 7.09 -13.29
N ASP A 97 -1.87 6.87 -14.52
CA ASP A 97 -0.58 7.33 -15.01
C ASP A 97 -0.62 8.79 -15.51
N SER A 98 0.48 9.24 -16.11
CA SER A 98 0.61 10.60 -16.66
C SER A 98 -0.29 10.87 -17.85
N SER A 99 -0.83 9.82 -18.48
CA SER A 99 -1.74 9.90 -19.62
C SER A 99 -3.21 9.74 -19.19
N ASN A 100 -3.50 9.83 -17.89
CA ASN A 100 -4.82 9.60 -17.29
C ASN A 100 -5.39 8.18 -17.52
N LEU A 101 -4.55 7.22 -17.89
CA LEU A 101 -4.96 5.82 -18.03
C LEU A 101 -4.75 5.07 -16.71
N ALA A 102 -5.52 4.00 -16.49
CA ALA A 102 -5.38 3.18 -15.30
C ALA A 102 -3.93 2.73 -15.08
N LEU A 103 -3.43 2.89 -13.85
CA LEU A 103 -2.03 2.66 -13.53
C LEU A 103 -1.63 1.21 -13.78
N ARG A 104 -0.82 0.98 -14.82
CA ARG A 104 -0.29 -0.34 -15.16
C ARG A 104 0.79 -0.77 -14.18
N ARG A 105 0.79 -2.07 -13.86
CA ARG A 105 1.77 -2.69 -12.98
C ARG A 105 3.21 -2.50 -13.49
N SER A 106 3.46 -2.78 -14.76
CA SER A 106 4.80 -2.64 -15.36
C SER A 106 5.31 -1.22 -15.20
N LEU A 107 4.51 -0.23 -15.64
CA LEU A 107 4.85 1.19 -15.55
C LEU A 107 5.16 1.63 -14.11
N PHE A 108 4.38 1.16 -13.13
CA PHE A 108 4.63 1.45 -11.73
C PHE A 108 5.96 0.87 -11.24
N ILE A 109 6.25 -0.40 -11.58
CA ILE A 109 7.51 -1.06 -11.19
C ILE A 109 8.71 -0.43 -11.89
N ASP A 110 8.61 -0.10 -13.17
CA ASP A 110 9.68 0.53 -13.92
C ASP A 110 10.03 1.89 -13.32
N LYS A 111 9.02 2.73 -13.07
CA LYS A 111 9.23 4.02 -12.42
C LYS A 111 9.78 3.89 -11.00
N LEU A 112 9.35 2.88 -10.23
CA LEU A 112 9.91 2.60 -8.91
C LEU A 112 11.40 2.24 -9.01
N LYS A 113 11.75 1.31 -9.92
CA LYS A 113 13.14 0.91 -10.15
C LYS A 113 13.99 2.10 -10.58
N THR A 114 13.49 2.95 -11.47
CA THR A 114 14.17 4.19 -11.86
C THR A 114 14.45 5.09 -10.66
N ILE A 115 13.48 5.31 -9.77
CA ILE A 115 13.70 6.12 -8.56
C ILE A 115 14.74 5.49 -7.64
N LEU A 116 14.66 4.17 -7.41
CA LEU A 116 15.61 3.46 -6.55
C LEU A 116 17.05 3.54 -7.09
N SER A 117 17.24 3.38 -8.40
CA SER A 117 18.55 3.52 -9.03
C SER A 117 19.11 4.94 -8.88
N HIS A 118 18.29 5.97 -9.04
CA HIS A 118 18.71 7.36 -8.80
C HIS A 118 19.11 7.63 -7.34
N LEU A 119 18.54 6.88 -6.40
CA LEU A 119 18.92 6.93 -4.98
C LEU A 119 20.14 6.05 -4.66
N GLY A 120 20.80 5.46 -5.66
CA GLY A 120 21.96 4.59 -5.46
C GLY A 120 21.62 3.20 -4.90
N LEU A 121 20.34 2.83 -4.89
CA LEU A 121 19.87 1.52 -4.41
C LEU A 121 19.86 0.51 -5.54
N ASN A 122 20.21 -0.74 -5.24
CA ASN A 122 20.07 -1.84 -6.20
C ASN A 122 18.58 -2.17 -6.44
N ALA A 123 18.05 -1.68 -7.55
CA ALA A 123 16.65 -1.83 -7.94
C ALA A 123 16.20 -3.28 -8.17
N ASP A 124 17.10 -4.22 -8.45
CA ASP A 124 16.77 -5.63 -8.68
C ASP A 124 16.39 -6.38 -7.41
N LYS A 125 16.74 -5.82 -6.24
CA LYS A 125 16.26 -6.31 -4.95
C LYS A 125 14.79 -5.94 -4.68
N TYR A 126 14.16 -5.15 -5.55
CA TYR A 126 12.80 -4.64 -5.37
C TYR A 126 11.85 -5.15 -6.46
N SER A 127 10.66 -5.55 -6.02
CA SER A 127 9.59 -6.04 -6.88
C SER A 127 8.24 -5.52 -6.40
N GLY A 128 7.15 -5.88 -7.08
CA GLY A 128 5.80 -5.54 -6.63
C GLY A 128 5.42 -6.10 -5.26
N HIS A 129 6.16 -7.08 -4.73
CA HIS A 129 5.96 -7.57 -3.37
C HIS A 129 6.63 -6.70 -2.29
N SER A 130 7.55 -5.82 -2.68
CA SER A 130 8.38 -5.05 -1.76
C SER A 130 7.59 -4.10 -0.86
N PHE A 131 6.44 -3.59 -1.29
CA PHE A 131 5.61 -2.72 -0.44
C PHE A 131 5.06 -3.46 0.78
N ARG A 132 4.40 -4.60 0.54
CA ARG A 132 3.81 -5.41 1.60
C ARG A 132 4.87 -6.01 2.54
N ILE A 133 6.01 -6.44 1.99
CA ILE A 133 7.15 -6.93 2.77
C ILE A 133 7.77 -5.78 3.58
N GLY A 134 8.04 -4.65 2.94
CA GLY A 134 8.63 -3.48 3.56
C GLY A 134 7.77 -2.95 4.70
N ALA A 135 6.46 -2.85 4.51
CA ALA A 135 5.54 -2.42 5.57
C ALA A 135 5.57 -3.34 6.80
N ALA A 136 5.66 -4.66 6.60
CA ALA A 136 5.78 -5.63 7.68
C ALA A 136 7.09 -5.48 8.44
N THR A 137 8.21 -5.42 7.71
CA THR A 137 9.54 -5.22 8.29
C THR A 137 9.59 -3.89 9.07
N THR A 138 9.08 -2.80 8.50
CA THR A 138 9.02 -1.51 9.19
C THR A 138 8.19 -1.58 10.46
N CYS A 139 7.03 -2.25 10.46
CA CYS A 139 6.24 -2.41 11.68
C CYS A 139 7.00 -3.21 12.75
N SER A 140 7.67 -4.29 12.35
CA SER A 140 8.49 -5.11 13.26
C SER A 140 9.64 -4.31 13.87
N SER A 141 10.41 -3.58 13.06
CA SER A 141 11.50 -2.71 13.55
C SER A 141 11.01 -1.61 14.50
N ASN A 142 9.78 -1.13 14.33
CA ASN A 142 9.14 -0.18 15.24
C ASN A 142 8.50 -0.84 16.48
N GLY A 143 8.63 -2.16 16.65
CA GLY A 143 8.09 -2.88 17.80
C GLY A 143 6.57 -3.00 17.80
N ILE A 144 5.91 -2.91 16.65
CA ILE A 144 4.49 -3.20 16.51
C ILE A 144 4.27 -4.70 16.74
N GLN A 145 3.24 -5.04 17.51
CA GLN A 145 2.95 -6.43 17.85
C GLN A 145 2.59 -7.26 16.62
N ASP A 146 3.05 -8.51 16.64
CA ASP A 146 2.86 -9.52 15.61
C ASP A 146 1.41 -9.68 15.15
N HIS A 147 0.45 -9.75 16.08
CA HIS A 147 -0.97 -9.86 15.76
C HIS A 147 -1.50 -8.64 14.97
N MET A 148 -0.96 -7.44 15.23
CA MET A 148 -1.31 -6.23 14.47
C MET A 148 -0.70 -6.27 13.08
N ILE A 149 0.55 -6.70 12.94
CA ILE A 149 1.21 -6.86 11.62
C ILE A 149 0.44 -7.87 10.77
N GLN A 150 0.05 -9.00 11.38
CA GLN A 150 -0.75 -10.03 10.75
C GLN A 150 -2.11 -9.47 10.28
N THR A 151 -2.78 -8.69 11.13
CA THR A 151 -4.06 -8.04 10.83
C THR A 151 -3.93 -7.01 9.69
N LEU A 152 -2.97 -6.08 9.78
CA LEU A 152 -2.73 -5.04 8.78
C LEU A 152 -2.40 -5.65 7.41
N GLY A 153 -1.54 -6.67 7.43
CA GLY A 153 -1.17 -7.39 6.23
C GLY A 153 -2.24 -8.35 5.72
N ARG A 154 -3.26 -8.71 6.50
CA ARG A 154 -4.25 -9.72 6.12
C ARG A 154 -3.58 -11.08 5.87
N TRP A 155 -2.65 -11.48 6.74
CA TRP A 155 -2.07 -12.82 6.72
C TRP A 155 -2.91 -13.75 7.61
N LYS A 156 -3.26 -14.95 7.10
CA LYS A 156 -4.04 -15.94 7.87
C LYS A 156 -3.17 -16.84 8.76
N SER A 157 -1.86 -16.80 8.56
CA SER A 157 -0.89 -17.63 9.28
C SER A 157 0.38 -16.82 9.54
N ASP A 158 1.33 -17.42 10.24
CA ASP A 158 2.59 -16.79 10.62
C ASP A 158 3.58 -16.67 9.45
N CYS A 159 3.11 -16.86 8.22
CA CYS A 159 3.92 -16.68 7.01
C CYS A 159 4.49 -15.27 6.86
N TYR A 160 3.95 -14.27 7.57
CA TYR A 160 4.51 -12.92 7.60
C TYR A 160 5.90 -12.85 8.24
N SER A 161 6.20 -13.73 9.20
CA SER A 161 7.50 -13.77 9.89
C SER A 161 8.67 -13.97 8.91
N ARG A 162 8.47 -14.76 7.84
CA ARG A 162 9.47 -14.98 6.79
C ARG A 162 9.78 -13.73 5.96
N TYR A 163 8.91 -12.72 6.00
CA TYR A 163 9.11 -11.46 5.31
C TYR A 163 9.86 -10.43 6.15
N ILE A 164 9.84 -10.56 7.48
CA ILE A 164 10.53 -9.66 8.39
C ILE A 164 12.04 -9.88 8.22
N ARG A 165 12.75 -8.81 7.88
CA ARG A 165 14.22 -8.82 7.77
C ARG A 165 14.78 -8.10 8.99
N THR A 166 15.28 -8.87 9.94
CA THR A 166 15.89 -8.34 11.17
C THR A 166 17.30 -7.81 10.87
N SER A 167 17.53 -6.54 11.14
CA SER A 167 18.85 -5.91 11.05
C SER A 167 19.62 -5.99 12.38
N GLU A 168 20.93 -5.75 12.35
CA GLU A 168 21.74 -5.66 13.58
C GLU A 168 21.23 -4.56 14.53
N VAL A 169 20.68 -3.48 13.97
CA VAL A 169 20.06 -2.40 14.76
C VAL A 169 18.84 -2.91 15.52
N ASP A 170 18.00 -3.72 14.88
CA ASP A 170 16.82 -4.31 15.54
C ASP A 170 17.24 -5.24 16.68
N ILE A 171 18.28 -6.06 16.47
CA ILE A 171 18.84 -6.94 17.50
C ILE A 171 19.37 -6.11 18.68
N ARG A 172 20.14 -5.06 18.40
CA ARG A 172 20.66 -4.16 19.43
C ARG A 172 19.53 -3.53 20.25
N GLN A 173 18.48 -3.04 19.60
CA GLN A 173 17.32 -2.44 20.27
C GLN A 173 16.56 -3.46 21.13
N ALA A 174 16.42 -4.70 20.65
CA ALA A 174 15.80 -5.78 21.42
C ALA A 174 16.60 -6.07 22.71
N LEU A 175 17.92 -6.21 22.60
CA LEU A 175 18.80 -6.43 23.76
C LEU A 175 18.72 -5.28 24.78
N LEU A 176 18.69 -4.02 24.32
CA LEU A 176 18.55 -2.85 25.20
C LEU A 176 17.21 -2.83 25.97
N LYS A 177 16.14 -3.35 25.37
CA LYS A 177 14.83 -3.45 26.02
C LYS A 177 14.76 -4.55 27.09
N MET A 178 15.62 -5.57 27.03
CA MET A 178 15.69 -6.64 28.05
C MET A 178 16.27 -6.15 29.38
N CYS A 179 17.03 -5.07 29.38
CA CYS A 179 17.67 -4.52 30.57
C CYS A 179 16.78 -3.52 31.36
N LYS A 180 15.54 -3.31 30.92
CA LYS A 180 14.55 -2.47 31.61
C LYS A 180 13.52 -3.34 32.30
#